data_AF-A0A0R2R7V4-F1
#
_entry.id   AF-A0A0R2R7V4-F1
#
_cell.length_a   1.000
_cell.length_b   1.000
_cell.length_c   1.000
_cell.angle_alpha   90.00
_cell.angle_beta   90.00
_cell.angle_gamma   90.00
#
_symmetry.space_group_name_H-M   'P 1'
#
loop_
_entity.id
_entity.type
_entity.pdbx_description
1 polymer ?
#
loop_
_entity_poly.entity_id
_entity_poly.type
_entity_poly.pdbx_seq_one_letter_code
_entity_poly.pdbx_strand_id
1 'polypeptide(L)' 'MRELIIAFGLFFFIEGLLYALFPSKMKSMLKKLEIVGDSQLRTGGLIFAITGFAIIYFVKN' A
#
# COMPACT_ATOMS: atom_id res chain seq x y z
N MET A 1 -9.79 9.60 -16.25
CA MET A 1 -8.36 9.78 -16.61
C MET A 1 -7.62 10.72 -15.66
N ARG A 2 -8.12 11.94 -15.38
CA ARG A 2 -7.47 12.86 -14.41
C ARG A 2 -7.43 12.31 -12.98
N GLU A 3 -8.48 11.60 -12.55
CA GLU A 3 -8.56 11.02 -11.21
C GLU A 3 -7.51 9.93 -10.93
N LEU A 4 -7.23 9.06 -11.91
CA LEU A 4 -6.17 8.06 -11.80
C LEU A 4 -4.80 8.71 -11.64
N ILE A 5 -4.53 9.77 -12.41
CA ILE A 5 -3.27 10.53 -12.33
C ILE A 5 -3.14 11.21 -10.96
N ILE A 6 -4.23 11.77 -10.42
CA ILE A 6 -4.26 12.38 -9.09
C ILE A 6 -4.03 11.33 -8.00
N ALA A 7 -4.69 10.17 -8.09
CA ALA A 7 -4.52 9.07 -7.12
C ALA A 7 -3.07 8.55 -7.10
N PHE A 8 -2.46 8.37 -8.29
CA PHE A 8 -1.05 8.00 -8.40
C PHE A 8 -0.11 9.08 -7.84
N GLY A 9 -0.40 10.36 -8.12
CA GLY A 9 0.37 11.47 -7.55
C GLY A 9 0.30 11.52 -6.03
N LEU A 10 -0.89 11.30 -5.45
CA LEU A 10 -1.08 11.26 -4.00
C LEU A 10 -0.36 10.07 -3.37
N PHE A 11 -0.40 8.91 -4.02
CA PHE A 11 0.31 7.71 -3.58
C PHE A 11 1.81 7.97 -3.47
N PHE A 12 2.43 8.50 -4.53
CA PHE A 12 3.86 8.84 -4.51
C PHE A 12 4.20 9.96 -3.52
N PHE A 13 3.31 10.93 -3.33
CA PHE A 13 3.54 12.01 -2.37
C PHE A 13 3.59 11.48 -0.93
N ILE A 14 2.65 10.63 -0.55
CA ILE A 14 2.60 10.05 0.80
C ILE A 14 3.78 9.09 1.03
N GLU A 15 4.05 8.17 0.08
CA GLU A 15 5.21 7.27 0.13
C GLU A 15 6.51 8.07 0.25
N GLY A 16 6.73 9.06 -0.62
CA GLY A 16 7.92 9.91 -0.62
C GLY A 16 8.12 10.69 0.68
N LEU A 17 7.03 11.22 1.24
CA LEU A 17 7.06 11.93 2.53
C LEU A 17 7.45 10.99 3.69
N LEU A 18 6.94 9.76 3.70
CA LEU A 18 7.30 8.76 4.69
C LEU A 18 8.77 8.35 4.61
N TYR A 19 9.32 8.18 3.41
CA TYR A 19 10.75 7.90 3.23
C TYR A 19 11.63 9.07 3.69
N ALA A 20 11.21 10.31 3.43
CA ALA A 20 11.97 11.51 3.80
C ALA A 20 11.94 11.80 5.32
N LEU A 21 10.78 11.66 5.96
CA LEU A 21 10.62 11.95 7.39
C LEU A 21 11.08 10.78 8.28
N PHE A 22 10.86 9.54 7.85
CA PHE A 22 11.11 8.35 8.68
C PHE A 22 11.90 7.25 7.94
N PRO A 23 13.12 7.54 7.45
CA PRO A 23 13.91 6.56 6.70
C PRO A 23 14.22 5.30 7.52
N SER A 24 14.45 5.45 8.83
CA SER A 24 14.77 4.33 9.73
C SER A 24 13.58 3.38 9.95
N LYS A 25 12.35 3.90 9.98
CA LYS A 25 11.15 3.06 10.14
C LYS A 25 10.92 2.21 8.90
N MET A 26 11.03 2.79 7.71
CA MET A 26 10.86 2.07 6.44
C MET A 26 11.88 0.94 6.31
N LYS A 27 13.15 1.21 6.64
CA LYS A 27 14.21 0.19 6.65
C LYS A 27 13.94 -0.94 7.67
N SER A 28 13.38 -0.60 8.83
CA SER A 28 12.97 -1.60 9.82
C SER A 28 11.76 -2.43 9.38
N MET A 29 10.82 -1.86 8.63
CA MET A 29 9.67 -2.59 8.06
C MET A 29 10.13 -3.58 7.00
N LEU A 30 11.12 -3.20 6.17
CA LEU A 30 11.75 -4.10 5.19
C LEU A 30 12.41 -5.32 5.85
N LYS A 31 13.12 -5.12 6.97
CA LYS A 31 13.68 -6.25 7.74
C LYS A 31 12.61 -7.14 8.38
N LYS A 32 11.45 -6.58 8.73
CA LYS A 32 10.33 -7.38 9.26
C LYS A 32 9.68 -8.21 8.15
N LEU A 33 9.62 -7.70 6.93
CA LEU A 33 9.14 -8.43 5.75
C LEU A 33 9.94 -9.70 5.48
N GLU A 34 11.25 -9.69 5.72
CA GLU A 34 12.11 -10.87 5.58
C GLU A 34 11.80 -11.98 6.61
N ILE A 35 11.22 -11.62 7.76
CA ILE A 35 10.84 -12.55 8.83
C ILE A 35 9.41 -13.06 8.64
N VAL A 36 8.56 -12.30 7.94
CA VAL A 36 7.18 -12.68 7.64
C VAL A 36 7.18 -13.67 6.48
N GLY A 37 6.70 -14.89 6.73
CA GLY A 37 6.63 -15.93 5.71
C GLY A 37 5.73 -15.54 4.53
N ASP A 38 6.09 -16.00 3.32
CA ASP A 38 5.37 -15.71 2.08
C ASP A 38 3.87 -16.02 2.14
N SER A 39 3.47 -17.00 2.94
CA SER A 39 2.06 -17.38 3.12
C SER A 39 1.24 -16.29 3.80
N GLN A 40 1.78 -15.64 4.84
CA GLN A 40 1.13 -14.50 5.51
C GLN A 40 1.10 -13.27 4.61
N LEU A 41 2.16 -13.03 3.85
CA LEU A 41 2.22 -11.92 2.91
C LEU A 41 1.16 -12.05 1.81
N ARG A 42 1.01 -13.25 1.25
CA ARG A 42 -0.03 -13.55 0.25
C ARG A 42 -1.43 -13.42 0.81
N THR A 43 -1.66 -13.93 2.02
CA THR A 43 -2.99 -13.85 2.66
C THR A 43 -3.37 -12.41 2.98
N GLY A 44 -2.44 -11.63 3.54
CA GLY A 44 -2.64 -10.21 3.79
C GLY A 44 -2.91 -9.42 2.51
N GLY A 45 -2.10 -9.65 1.47
CA GLY A 45 -2.29 -9.03 0.16
C GLY A 45 -3.63 -9.37 -0.49
N LEU A 46 -4.08 -10.62 -0.36
CA LEU A 46 -5.38 -11.05 -0.89
C LEU A 46 -6.54 -10.34 -0.18
N ILE A 47 -6.48 -10.22 1.15
CA ILE A 47 -7.49 -9.49 1.93
C ILE A 47 -7.54 -8.02 1.49
N PHE A 48 -6.38 -7.35 1.40
CA PHE A 48 -6.31 -5.96 0.94
C PHE A 48 -6.83 -5.77 -0.48
N ALA A 49 -6.55 -6.70 -1.40
CA ALA A 49 -7.05 -6.66 -2.76
C ALA A 49 -8.58 -6.80 -2.82
N ILE A 50 -9.15 -7.75 -2.06
CA ILE A 50 -10.60 -7.96 -1.99
C ILE A 50 -11.30 -6.75 -1.37
N THR A 51 -10.78 -6.21 -0.27
CA THR A 51 -11.35 -5.02 0.38
C THR A 51 -11.26 -3.80 -0.52
N GLY A 52 -10.11 -3.57 -1.18
CA GLY A 52 -9.95 -2.46 -2.13
C GLY A 52 -10.91 -2.58 -3.32
N PHE A 53 -11.08 -3.80 -3.85
CA PHE A 53 -12.03 -4.07 -4.93
C PHE A 53 -13.48 -3.82 -4.48
N ALA A 54 -13.86 -4.28 -3.29
CA ALA A 54 -15.19 -4.03 -2.73
C ALA A 54 -15.47 -2.52 -2.58
N ILE A 55 -14.50 -1.75 -2.07
CA ILE A 55 -14.64 -0.29 -1.93
C ILE A 55 -14.84 0.37 -3.30
N ILE A 56 -14.03 0.03 -4.29
CA ILE A 56 -14.16 0.59 -5.65
C ILE A 56 -15.52 0.23 -6.26
N TYR A 57 -15.98 -1.02 -6.06
CA TYR A 57 -17.28 -1.49 -6.55
C TYR A 57 -18.45 -0.70 -5.93
N PHE A 58 -18.43 -0.49 -4.61
CA PHE A 58 -19.45 0.29 -3.90
C PHE A 58 -19.40 1.79 -4.19
N VAL A 59 -18.21 2.38 -4.36
CA VAL A 59 -18.09 3.83 -4.64
C VAL A 59 -18.50 4.15 -6.09
N LYS A 60 -18.31 3.20 -7.02
CA LYS A 60 -18.65 3.40 -8.43
C LYS A 60 -20.14 3.18 -8.75
N ASN A 61 -20.87 2.45 -7.90
CA ASN A 61 -22.28 2.11 -8.09
C ASN A 61 -23.19 2.96 -7.22
#